data_AF-A0A268QUT7-F1
#
_entry.id   AF-A0A268QUT7-F1
#
_cell.length_a   1.000
_cell.length_b   1.000
_cell.length_c   1.000
_cell.angle_alpha   90.00
_cell.angle_beta   90.00
_cell.angle_gamma   90.00
#
_symmetry.space_group_name_H-M   'P 1'
#
loop_
_entity.id
_entity.type
_entity.pdbx_description
1 polymer ?
#
loop_
_entity_poly.entity_id
_entity_poly.type
_entity_poly.pdbx_seq_one_letter_code
_entity_poly.pdbx_strand_id
1 'polypeptide(L)' 'TELLEVHEPLEPGKIRNSNAHMITAQIERAGGEVIYYGKLPDEFETCFNAVKEALNSVDMLITTGGVSVGDF' A
#
# COMPACT_ATOMS: atom_id res chain seq x y z
N THR A 1 -6.89 11.39 3.57
CA THR A 1 -5.93 10.83 2.61
C THR A 1 -6.38 11.13 1.19
N GLU A 2 -5.46 11.24 0.24
CA GLU A 2 -5.73 11.51 -1.18
C GLU A 2 -6.36 10.31 -1.91
N LEU A 3 -6.09 9.09 -1.45
CA LEU A 3 -6.42 7.86 -2.17
C LEU A 3 -7.78 7.26 -1.78
N LEU A 4 -8.51 6.80 -2.80
CA LEU A 4 -9.73 6.00 -2.75
C LEU A 4 -9.46 4.56 -3.20
N GLU A 5 -10.15 3.58 -2.62
CA GLU A 5 -10.26 2.23 -3.15
C GLU A 5 -11.08 2.20 -4.44
N VAL A 6 -10.89 1.16 -5.24
CA VAL A 6 -11.51 1.06 -6.57
C VAL A 6 -13.04 1.13 -6.51
N HIS A 7 -13.63 0.56 -5.45
CA HIS A 7 -15.08 0.54 -5.25
C HIS A 7 -15.65 1.82 -4.61
N GLU A 8 -14.81 2.71 -4.09
CA GLU A 8 -15.29 3.92 -3.41
C GLU A 8 -15.86 4.94 -4.42
N PRO A 9 -16.89 5.71 -4.02
CA PRO A 9 -17.40 6.81 -4.83
C PRO A 9 -16.32 7.89 -4.99
N LEU A 10 -16.34 8.59 -6.13
CA LEU A 10 -15.41 9.69 -6.38
C LEU A 10 -15.73 10.88 -5.47
N GLU A 11 -14.68 11.50 -4.93
CA GLU A 11 -14.75 12.69 -4.10
C GLU A 11 -13.85 13.79 -4.68
N PRO A 12 -14.21 15.08 -4.53
CA PRO A 12 -13.36 16.18 -4.98
C PRO A 12 -11.96 16.11 -4.37
N GLY A 13 -10.93 16.20 -5.23
CA GLY A 13 -9.53 16.18 -4.80
C GLY A 13 -8.96 14.81 -4.43
N LYS A 14 -9.71 13.72 -4.65
CA LYS A 14 -9.24 12.35 -4.43
C LYS A 14 -9.06 11.57 -5.72
N ILE A 15 -8.09 10.64 -5.71
CA ILE A 15 -7.81 9.74 -6.84
C ILE A 15 -7.90 8.28 -6.40
N ARG A 16 -8.10 7.35 -7.34
CA ARG A 16 -8.11 5.91 -7.03
C ARG A 16 -6.70 5.36 -6.85
N ASN A 17 -6.55 4.41 -5.93
CA ASN A 17 -5.33 3.64 -5.75
C ASN A 17 -5.14 2.68 -6.94
N SER A 18 -4.37 3.09 -7.95
CA SER A 18 -4.02 2.22 -9.08
C SER A 18 -2.76 1.39 -8.85
N ASN A 19 -1.83 1.89 -8.03
CA ASN A 19 -0.50 1.31 -7.87
C ASN A 19 -0.56 -0.07 -7.23
N ALA A 20 -1.33 -0.21 -6.15
CA ALA A 20 -1.49 -1.50 -5.47
C ALA A 20 -2.02 -2.56 -6.44
N HIS A 21 -3.11 -2.28 -7.16
CA HIS A 21 -3.68 -3.23 -8.12
C HIS A 21 -2.74 -3.56 -9.28
N MET A 22 -2.01 -2.58 -9.81
CA MET A 22 -1.02 -2.81 -10.85
C MET A 22 0.07 -3.76 -10.35
N ILE A 23 0.64 -3.51 -9.16
CA ILE A 23 1.73 -4.31 -8.60
C ILE A 23 1.24 -5.72 -8.27
N THR A 24 0.07 -5.87 -7.65
CA THR A 24 -0.56 -7.18 -7.40
C THR A 24 -0.64 -8.00 -8.68
N ALA A 25 -1.16 -7.42 -9.77
CA ALA A 25 -1.25 -8.12 -11.05
C ALA A 25 0.13 -8.49 -11.62
N GLN A 26 1.17 -7.68 -11.41
CA GLN A 26 2.53 -8.02 -11.85
C GLN A 26 3.12 -9.18 -11.05
N ILE A 27 2.90 -9.22 -9.74
CA ILE A 27 3.40 -10.31 -8.87
C ILE A 27 2.71 -11.62 -9.23
N GLU A 28 1.39 -11.61 -9.36
CA GLU A 28 0.62 -12.79 -9.77
C GLU A 28 1.08 -13.31 -11.15
N ARG A 29 1.31 -12.40 -12.11
CA ARG A 29 1.86 -12.76 -13.43
C ARG A 29 3.26 -13.37 -13.37
N ALA A 30 4.05 -13.00 -12.37
CA ALA A 30 5.37 -13.57 -12.13
C ALA A 30 5.32 -14.91 -11.37
N GLY A 31 4.13 -15.37 -10.97
CA GLY A 31 3.91 -16.60 -10.19
C GLY A 31 4.06 -16.42 -8.68
N GLY A 32 4.06 -15.18 -8.18
CA GLY A 32 4.09 -14.88 -6.75
C GLY A 32 2.69 -14.84 -6.14
N GLU A 33 2.64 -15.04 -4.82
CA GLU A 33 1.43 -14.86 -4.01
C GLU A 33 1.43 -13.46 -3.38
N VAL A 34 0.26 -12.83 -3.31
CA VAL A 34 0.13 -11.44 -2.83
C VAL A 34 -0.75 -11.39 -1.60
N ILE A 35 -0.24 -10.75 -0.55
CA ILE A 35 -1.03 -10.32 0.61
C ILE A 35 -1.21 -8.80 0.53
N TYR A 36 -2.45 -8.34 0.39
CA TYR A 36 -2.76 -6.92 0.34
C TYR A 36 -3.12 -6.37 1.72
N TYR A 37 -2.23 -5.54 2.29
CA TYR A 37 -2.41 -4.94 3.62
C TYR A 37 -3.19 -3.62 3.61
N GLY A 38 -3.63 -3.13 2.45
CA GLY A 38 -4.37 -1.87 2.35
C GLY A 38 -3.51 -0.63 2.55
N LYS A 39 -4.15 0.46 2.98
CA LYS A 39 -3.48 1.71 3.35
C LYS A 39 -3.02 1.63 4.80
N LEU A 40 -1.74 1.85 5.05
CA LEU A 40 -1.23 2.01 6.41
C LEU A 40 -1.56 3.42 6.93
N PRO A 41 -1.86 3.56 8.24
CA PRO A 41 -2.11 4.85 8.86
C PRO A 41 -0.83 5.71 8.90
N ASP A 42 -1.02 7.02 8.81
CA ASP A 42 0.06 8.03 8.76
C ASP A 42 0.57 8.40 10.17
N GLU A 43 0.71 7.39 11.03
CA GLU A 43 1.18 7.53 12.40
C GLU A 43 2.33 6.55 12.62
N PHE A 44 3.47 7.07 13.09
CA PHE A 44 4.74 6.33 13.09
C PHE A 44 4.64 4.99 13.82
N GLU A 45 4.13 4.97 15.04
CA GLU A 45 4.09 3.73 15.84
C GLU A 45 3.15 2.69 15.23
N THR A 46 1.98 3.11 14.77
CA THR A 46 1.04 2.18 14.13
C THR A 46 1.58 1.66 12.79
N CYS A 47 2.20 2.52 11.99
CA CYS A 47 2.84 2.12 10.73
C CYS A 47 4.02 1.16 10.99
N PHE A 48 4.90 1.48 11.95
CA PHE A 48 6.04 0.66 12.33
C PHE A 48 5.62 -0.74 12.78
N ASN A 49 4.61 -0.83 13.66
CA ASN A 49 4.10 -2.12 14.13
C ASN A 49 3.45 -2.91 12.97
N ALA A 50 2.67 -2.26 12.12
CA ALA A 50 2.06 -2.93 10.96
C ALA A 50 3.10 -3.47 9.97
N VAL A 51 4.15 -2.70 9.69
CA VAL A 51 5.29 -3.14 8.85
C VAL A 51 6.00 -4.33 9.49
N LYS A 52 6.29 -4.26 10.80
CA LYS A 52 6.96 -5.32 11.53
C LYS A 52 6.18 -6.63 11.50
N GLU A 53 4.87 -6.57 11.70
CA GLU A 53 4.00 -7.75 11.61
C GLU A 53 3.89 -8.28 10.17
N ALA A 54 3.79 -7.40 9.18
CA ALA A 54 3.73 -7.80 7.78
C ALA A 54 4.98 -8.58 7.35
N LEU A 55 6.18 -8.14 7.77
CA LEU A 55 7.45 -8.80 7.48
C LEU A 55 7.54 -10.23 8.02
N ASN A 56 6.76 -10.60 9.04
CA ASN A 56 6.73 -11.98 9.54
C ASN A 56 5.93 -12.92 8.62
N SER A 57 5.16 -12.39 7.68
CA SER A 57 4.22 -13.13 6.84
C SER A 57 4.54 -13.13 5.36
N VAL A 58 5.63 -12.45 4.93
CA VAL A 58 6.02 -12.34 3.52
C VAL A 58 7.53 -12.42 3.34
N ASP A 59 7.98 -12.90 2.19
CA ASP A 59 9.40 -12.85 1.79
C ASP A 59 9.83 -11.45 1.34
N MET A 60 8.89 -10.65 0.83
CA MET A 60 9.12 -9.29 0.32
C MET A 60 7.94 -8.39 0.67
N LEU A 61 8.24 -7.22 1.23
CA LEU A 61 7.25 -6.17 1.49
C LEU A 61 7.45 -5.02 0.50
N ILE A 62 6.38 -4.66 -0.22
CA ILE A 62 6.36 -3.54 -1.17
C ILE A 62 5.44 -2.46 -0.63
N THR A 63 5.96 -1.24 -0.51
CA THR A 63 5.18 -0.06 -0.11
C THR A 63 4.91 0.83 -1.32
N THR A 64 3.69 1.37 -1.42
CA THR A 64 3.23 2.19 -2.55
C THR A 64 2.69 3.52 -2.03
N GLY A 65 3.56 4.30 -1.39
CA GLY A 65 3.24 5.59 -0.79
C GLY A 65 4.29 6.63 -1.13
N GLY A 66 3.95 7.90 -0.89
CA GLY A 66 4.87 9.02 -1.11
C GLY A 66 6.10 8.87 -0.23
N VAL A 67 7.21 8.44 -0.82
CA VAL A 67 8.52 8.66 -0.23
C VAL A 67 8.72 10.18 -0.33
N SER A 68 8.35 10.90 0.75
CA SER A 68 8.93 12.22 0.95
C SER A 68 10.43 12.03 0.83
N VAL A 69 11.05 12.80 -0.04
CA VAL A 69 12.48 12.78 -0.35
C VAL A 69 13.30 13.25 0.85
N GLY A 70 13.22 12.54 1.97
CA GLY A 70 14.05 12.79 3.15
C GLY A 70 13.68 14.00 4.01
N ASP A 71 12.49 14.59 3.87
CA ASP A 71 12.03 15.64 4.79
C ASP A 71 10.77 15.17 5.54
N PHE A 72 11.00 14.55 6.70
CA PHE A 72 10.50 14.92 8.04
C PHE A 72 11.29 14.16 9.12
#